data_AF-A0A4P7N8G9-F1
#
_entry.id   AF-A0A4P7N8G9-F1
#
_cell.length_a   1.000
_cell.length_b   1.000
_cell.length_c   1.000
_cell.angle_alpha   90.00
_cell.angle_beta   90.00
_cell.angle_gamma   90.00
#
_symmetry.space_group_name_H-M   'P 1'
#
loop_
_entity.id
_entity.type
_entity.pdbx_description
1 polymer ?
#
loop_
_entity_poly.entity_id
_entity_poly.type
_entity_poly.pdbx_seq_one_letter_code
_entity_poly.pdbx_strand_id
1 'polypeptide(L)'
;MHPILLFLVLGFTLTIGASPTKQLETVKSGSVHGADSSRIRCGVVAFNPDGSVWMVAAKTEGWILPKGGYDTDKDHNMIECVQREAMEEAGLTLSSIYPLDLDEGTLHWYTAKVTADGPRTDKNLDEEGRPLPKPVKVPQAWNALREGSQKKKATMHRALSAALSFWKSVSIGEC
;
A
#
# COMPACT_ATOMS: atom_id res chain seq x y z
N MET A 1 43.41 -73.97 -10.24
CA MET A 1 43.96 -72.62 -10.46
C MET A 1 42.81 -71.70 -10.87
N HIS A 2 42.44 -70.80 -9.95
CA HIS A 2 41.58 -69.59 -10.03
C HIS A 2 40.32 -69.55 -10.94
N PRO A 3 39.10 -69.42 -10.36
CA PRO A 3 37.97 -68.83 -11.05
C PRO A 3 38.01 -67.29 -10.92
N ILE A 4 37.90 -66.58 -12.05
CA ILE A 4 37.76 -65.11 -12.08
C ILE A 4 36.28 -64.78 -11.92
N LEU A 5 35.94 -64.19 -10.77
CA LEU A 5 34.62 -63.70 -10.40
C LEU A 5 34.45 -62.28 -10.96
N LEU A 6 33.64 -62.13 -12.01
CA LEU A 6 33.31 -60.84 -12.62
C LEU A 6 32.21 -60.15 -11.77
N PHE A 7 32.60 -59.20 -10.92
CA PHE A 7 31.64 -58.37 -10.17
C PHE A 7 31.09 -57.25 -11.05
N LEU A 8 29.81 -57.34 -11.38
CA LEU A 8 29.03 -56.25 -11.98
C LEU A 8 28.60 -55.28 -10.85
N VAL A 9 29.26 -54.13 -10.74
CA VAL A 9 28.87 -53.07 -9.80
C VAL A 9 27.83 -52.18 -10.49
N LEU A 10 26.55 -52.37 -10.18
CA LEU A 10 25.51 -51.38 -10.50
C LEU A 10 25.69 -50.17 -9.57
N GLY A 11 26.19 -49.07 -10.11
CA GLY A 11 26.19 -47.77 -9.44
C GLY A 11 24.76 -47.23 -9.35
N PHE A 12 24.18 -47.28 -8.15
CA PHE A 12 22.96 -46.53 -7.82
C PHE A 12 23.37 -45.07 -7.58
N THR A 13 23.10 -44.18 -8.54
CA THR A 13 23.25 -42.74 -8.33
C THR A 13 22.07 -42.22 -7.52
N LEU A 14 22.32 -41.92 -6.25
CA LEU A 14 21.35 -41.27 -5.38
C LEU A 14 21.25 -39.79 -5.80
N THR A 15 20.29 -39.45 -6.66
CA THR A 15 19.97 -38.05 -6.95
C THR A 15 19.28 -37.45 -5.73
N ILE A 16 20.04 -36.70 -4.91
CA ILE A 16 19.47 -35.86 -3.86
C ILE A 16 18.68 -34.76 -4.56
N GLY A 17 17.35 -34.91 -4.63
CA GLY A 17 16.46 -33.86 -5.07
C GLY A 17 16.57 -32.68 -4.12
N ALA A 18 17.29 -31.64 -4.53
CA ALA A 18 17.25 -30.35 -3.86
C ALA A 18 15.80 -29.85 -3.90
N SER A 19 15.14 -29.84 -2.74
CA SER A 19 13.87 -29.16 -2.59
C SER A 19 14.07 -27.67 -2.90
N PRO A 20 13.13 -27.00 -3.60
CA PRO A 20 13.26 -25.58 -3.86
C PRO A 20 13.29 -24.84 -2.51
N THR A 21 14.46 -24.30 -2.16
CA THR A 21 14.62 -23.37 -1.07
C THR A 21 13.70 -22.19 -1.37
N LYS A 22 12.64 -22.00 -0.57
CA LYS A 22 11.93 -20.72 -0.53
C LYS A 22 13.00 -19.65 -0.38
N GLN A 23 13.17 -18.79 -1.38
CA GLN A 23 13.96 -17.57 -1.21
C GLN A 23 13.41 -16.88 0.03
N LEU A 24 14.29 -16.68 1.01
CA LEU A 24 14.03 -15.82 2.15
C LEU A 24 13.73 -14.44 1.56
N GLU A 25 12.44 -14.08 1.44
CA GLU A 25 12.04 -12.71 1.10
C GLU A 25 12.72 -11.82 2.14
N THR A 26 13.70 -11.05 1.68
CA THR A 26 14.38 -10.06 2.52
C THR A 26 13.33 -9.07 2.98
N VAL A 27 12.87 -9.23 4.22
CA VAL A 27 11.97 -8.27 4.87
C VAL A 27 12.68 -6.92 4.83
N LYS A 28 12.07 -5.93 4.17
CA LYS A 28 12.64 -4.57 4.10
C LYS A 28 12.82 -4.07 5.53
N SER A 29 14.04 -3.61 5.86
CA SER A 29 14.36 -2.97 7.14
C SER A 29 13.30 -1.92 7.50
N GLY A 30 12.98 -1.83 8.79
CA GLY A 30 11.96 -0.92 9.32
C GLY A 30 10.50 -1.34 9.11
N SER A 31 10.21 -2.38 8.31
CA SER A 31 8.83 -2.81 8.06
C SER A 31 8.21 -3.51 9.27
N VAL A 32 7.10 -2.96 9.77
CA VAL A 32 6.34 -3.53 10.90
C VAL A 32 5.19 -4.40 10.40
N HIS A 33 4.94 -5.51 11.08
CA HIS A 33 3.87 -6.46 10.77
C HIS A 33 2.95 -6.67 11.98
N GLY A 34 1.65 -6.85 11.72
CA GLY A 34 0.66 -7.16 12.75
C GLY A 34 0.71 -8.63 13.20
N ALA A 35 -0.18 -9.00 14.11
CA ALA A 35 -0.26 -10.37 14.65
C ALA A 35 -0.55 -11.43 13.57
N ASP A 36 -1.20 -11.05 12.47
CA ASP A 36 -1.47 -11.89 11.30
C ASP A 36 -0.30 -11.93 10.30
N SER A 37 0.86 -11.38 10.67
CA SER A 37 2.04 -11.20 9.80
C SER A 37 1.81 -10.29 8.59
N SER A 38 0.69 -9.58 8.50
CA SER A 38 0.47 -8.60 7.45
C SER A 38 1.15 -7.28 7.79
N ARG A 39 1.72 -6.61 6.79
CA ARG A 39 2.45 -5.35 6.99
C ARG A 39 1.49 -4.24 7.43
N ILE A 40 1.86 -3.51 8.50
CA ILE A 40 1.13 -2.33 8.97
C ILE A 40 1.24 -1.22 7.93
N ARG A 41 0.12 -0.58 7.63
CA ARG A 41 -0.01 0.42 6.56
C ARG A 41 -0.82 1.62 7.02
N CYS A 42 -0.46 2.77 6.45
CA CYS A 42 -1.28 3.98 6.48
C CYS A 42 -1.88 4.24 5.11
N GLY A 43 -3.08 4.79 5.07
CA GLY A 43 -3.70 5.34 3.85
C GLY A 43 -4.41 6.64 4.14
N VAL A 44 -4.59 7.48 3.12
CA VAL A 44 -5.24 8.79 3.28
C VAL A 44 -6.24 9.10 2.18
N VAL A 45 -7.38 9.67 2.58
CA VAL A 45 -8.30 10.38 1.69
C VAL A 45 -7.98 11.87 1.76
N ALA A 46 -7.15 12.34 0.83
CA ALA A 46 -6.65 13.73 0.80
C ALA A 46 -7.56 14.62 -0.04
N PHE A 47 -8.19 15.62 0.60
CA PHE A 47 -9.11 16.56 -0.04
C PHE A 47 -8.44 17.88 -0.38
N ASN A 48 -8.62 18.34 -1.62
CA ASN A 48 -8.36 19.72 -2.00
C ASN A 48 -9.44 20.66 -1.46
N PRO A 49 -9.18 21.98 -1.39
CA PRO A 49 -10.18 22.98 -1.00
C PRO A 49 -11.47 22.95 -1.84
N ASP A 50 -11.40 22.52 -3.10
CA ASP A 50 -12.55 22.40 -4.01
C ASP A 50 -13.36 21.10 -3.84
N GLY A 51 -13.02 20.28 -2.83
CA GLY A 51 -13.65 19.00 -2.53
C GLY A 51 -13.22 17.84 -3.44
N SER A 52 -12.29 18.05 -4.38
CA SER A 52 -11.67 16.95 -5.12
C SER A 52 -10.75 16.12 -4.22
N VAL A 53 -10.56 14.85 -4.57
CA VAL A 53 -9.70 13.91 -3.84
C VAL A 53 -8.56 13.43 -4.72
N TRP A 54 -7.39 13.22 -4.12
CA TRP A 54 -6.23 12.72 -4.84
C TRP A 54 -6.25 11.20 -4.98
N MET A 55 -5.84 10.74 -6.17
CA MET A 55 -5.65 9.32 -6.48
C MET A 55 -4.28 9.08 -7.09
N VAL A 56 -3.74 7.88 -6.85
CA VAL A 56 -2.48 7.39 -7.39
C VAL A 56 -2.72 6.15 -8.23
N ALA A 57 -1.83 5.88 -9.18
CA ALA A 57 -1.90 4.66 -9.98
C ALA A 57 -1.51 3.44 -9.12
N ALA A 58 -2.32 2.40 -9.17
CA ALA A 58 -1.99 1.12 -8.54
C ALA A 58 -0.84 0.43 -9.31
N LYS A 59 -0.10 -0.46 -8.62
CA LYS A 59 1.01 -1.23 -9.22
C LYS A 59 0.59 -2.12 -10.39
N THR A 60 -0.63 -2.65 -10.37
CA THR A 60 -1.14 -3.52 -11.44
C THR A 60 -1.96 -2.69 -12.41
N GLU A 61 -3.17 -2.29 -12.02
CA GLU A 61 -4.02 -1.43 -12.86
C GLU A 61 -5.01 -0.61 -12.04
N GLY A 62 -5.43 0.51 -12.63
CA GLY A 62 -6.45 1.41 -12.11
C GLY A 62 -5.93 2.38 -11.06
N TRP A 63 -6.86 3.15 -10.50
CA TRP A 63 -6.58 4.20 -9.53
C TRP A 63 -6.99 3.78 -8.12
N ILE A 64 -6.20 4.19 -7.14
CA ILE A 64 -6.39 3.94 -5.72
C ILE A 64 -6.15 5.22 -4.92
N LEU A 65 -6.53 5.21 -3.66
CA LEU A 65 -6.16 6.26 -2.71
C LEU A 65 -4.69 6.06 -2.26
N PRO A 66 -3.93 7.15 -1.99
CA PRO A 66 -2.56 7.05 -1.50
C PRO A 66 -2.48 6.20 -0.24
N LYS A 67 -1.56 5.23 -0.23
CA LYS A 67 -1.30 4.37 0.92
C LYS A 67 0.06 3.69 0.81
N GLY A 68 0.71 3.48 1.93
CA GLY A 68 1.91 2.65 1.97
C GLY A 68 2.18 2.08 3.34
N GLY A 69 3.40 1.60 3.55
CA GLY A 69 3.72 0.78 4.71
C GLY A 69 4.38 1.62 5.79
N TYR A 70 3.95 1.42 7.03
CA TYR A 70 4.64 1.96 8.19
C TYR A 70 6.08 1.43 8.22
N ASP A 71 7.02 2.33 8.48
CA ASP A 71 8.46 2.08 8.40
C ASP A 71 9.14 2.75 9.60
N THR A 72 9.56 1.98 10.60
CA THR A 72 10.13 2.52 11.85
C THR A 72 11.45 3.25 11.67
N ASP A 73 12.12 3.04 10.53
CA ASP A 73 13.34 3.77 10.22
C ASP A 73 13.02 5.20 9.74
N LYS A 74 11.75 5.48 9.40
CA LYS A 74 11.27 6.75 8.85
C LYS A 74 10.12 7.40 9.65
N ASP A 75 9.32 6.60 10.34
CA ASP A 75 8.07 7.00 11.00
C ASP A 75 8.14 6.70 12.50
N HIS A 76 7.83 7.69 13.34
CA HIS A 76 7.64 7.51 14.78
C HIS A 76 6.19 7.23 15.15
N ASN A 77 5.25 7.54 14.25
CA ASN A 77 3.82 7.34 14.45
C ASN A 77 3.06 7.27 13.10
N MET A 78 1.80 6.89 13.14
CA MET A 78 0.98 6.69 11.94
C MET A 78 0.70 7.99 11.16
N ILE A 79 0.73 9.16 11.80
CA ILE A 79 0.54 10.45 11.10
C ILE A 79 1.76 10.76 10.25
N GLU A 80 2.97 10.50 10.75
CA GLU A 80 4.21 10.63 9.98
C GLU A 80 4.22 9.68 8.77
N CYS A 81 3.76 8.43 8.95
CA CYS A 81 3.55 7.51 7.82
C CYS A 81 2.61 8.12 6.77
N VAL A 82 1.47 8.68 7.18
CA VAL A 82 0.51 9.30 6.25
C VAL A 82 1.16 10.44 5.48
N GLN A 83 1.89 11.33 6.16
CA GLN A 83 2.57 12.45 5.52
C GLN A 83 3.63 11.98 4.53
N ARG A 84 4.47 11.03 4.94
CA ARG A 84 5.51 10.46 4.09
C ARG A 84 4.93 9.78 2.86
N GLU A 85 3.97 8.87 3.03
CA GLU A 85 3.39 8.12 1.92
C GLU A 85 2.59 9.02 0.96
N ALA A 86 1.91 10.06 1.47
CA ALA A 86 1.25 11.04 0.62
C ALA A 86 2.26 11.86 -0.22
N MET A 87 3.42 12.18 0.34
CA MET A 87 4.51 12.84 -0.39
C MET A 87 5.21 11.90 -1.39
N GLU A 88 5.53 10.68 -0.96
CA GLU A 88 6.21 9.65 -1.76
C GLU A 88 5.37 9.22 -2.96
N GLU A 89 4.07 8.97 -2.79
CA GLU A 89 3.21 8.48 -3.88
C GLU A 89 2.56 9.61 -4.70
N ALA A 90 2.23 10.74 -4.07
CA ALA A 90 1.39 11.77 -4.66
C ALA A 90 1.97 13.19 -4.63
N GLY A 91 3.09 13.44 -3.95
CA GLY A 91 3.70 14.77 -3.85
C GLY A 91 2.88 15.75 -3.01
N LEU A 92 2.13 15.28 -2.01
CA LEU A 92 1.19 16.10 -1.25
C LEU A 92 1.74 16.52 0.12
N THR A 93 1.53 17.78 0.45
CA THR A 93 1.64 18.27 1.84
C THR A 93 0.25 18.34 2.45
N LEU A 94 0.12 17.84 3.68
CA LEU A 94 -1.16 17.63 4.34
C LEU A 94 -1.26 18.43 5.65
N SER A 95 -2.48 18.84 5.97
CA SER A 95 -2.87 19.38 7.28
C SER A 95 -4.19 18.77 7.73
N SER A 96 -4.60 19.03 8.98
CA SER A 96 -5.89 18.58 9.50
C SER A 96 -6.07 17.06 9.32
N ILE A 97 -5.04 16.30 9.71
CA ILE A 97 -4.97 14.85 9.52
C ILE A 97 -5.72 14.17 10.66
N TYR A 98 -6.79 13.45 10.34
CA TYR A 98 -7.63 12.76 11.32
C TYR A 98 -7.75 11.28 11.00
N PRO A 99 -7.67 10.39 12.00
CA PRO A 99 -7.95 8.97 11.80
C PRO A 99 -9.42 8.77 11.42
N LEU A 100 -9.69 7.83 10.53
CA LEU A 100 -11.02 7.34 10.24
C LEU A 100 -11.27 6.10 11.11
N ASP A 101 -12.42 6.06 11.78
CA ASP A 101 -12.81 4.94 12.64
C ASP A 101 -13.28 3.75 11.77
N LEU A 102 -12.32 2.98 11.28
CA LEU A 102 -12.52 1.80 10.44
C LEU A 102 -11.71 0.62 10.97
N ASP A 103 -12.37 -0.51 11.19
CA ASP A 103 -11.71 -1.77 11.54
C ASP A 103 -11.25 -2.51 10.26
N GLU A 104 -9.98 -2.32 9.90
CA GLU A 104 -9.36 -2.86 8.69
C GLU A 104 -8.08 -3.66 9.00
N GLY A 105 -7.99 -4.17 10.24
CA GLY A 105 -6.81 -4.89 10.72
C GLY A 105 -5.57 -4.01 10.75
N THR A 106 -4.60 -4.29 9.88
CA THR A 106 -3.28 -3.63 9.83
C THR A 106 -3.24 -2.41 8.91
N LEU A 107 -4.35 -2.03 8.28
CA LEU A 107 -4.44 -0.84 7.43
C LEU A 107 -5.22 0.28 8.13
N HIS A 108 -4.53 1.35 8.51
CA HIS A 108 -5.15 2.49 9.18
C HIS A 108 -5.41 3.63 8.19
N TRP A 109 -6.68 4.02 8.05
CA TRP A 109 -7.08 5.09 7.14
C TRP A 109 -7.22 6.42 7.86
N TYR A 110 -6.86 7.49 7.15
CA TYR A 110 -6.95 8.87 7.59
C TYR A 110 -7.67 9.71 6.55
N THR A 111 -8.15 10.89 6.95
CA THR A 111 -8.51 11.96 6.02
C THR A 111 -7.73 13.22 6.36
N ALA A 112 -7.47 14.04 5.34
CA ALA A 112 -6.66 15.23 5.49
C ALA A 112 -7.04 16.29 4.46
N LYS A 113 -6.67 17.54 4.74
CA LYS A 113 -6.70 18.65 3.78
C LYS A 113 -5.34 18.78 3.10
N VAL A 114 -5.33 18.87 1.77
CA VAL A 114 -4.14 19.21 0.99
C VAL A 114 -3.85 20.69 1.15
N THR A 115 -2.60 21.02 1.51
CA THR A 115 -2.13 22.40 1.63
C THR A 115 -1.20 22.81 0.49
N ALA A 116 -0.50 21.84 -0.10
CA ALA A 116 0.31 22.02 -1.30
C ALA A 116 0.44 20.70 -2.05
N ASP A 117 0.64 20.78 -3.36
CA ASP A 117 1.01 19.67 -4.22
C ASP A 117 2.32 19.96 -4.96
N GLY A 118 2.93 18.90 -5.47
CA GLY A 118 4.24 18.95 -6.12
C GLY A 118 4.60 17.60 -6.76
N PRO A 119 5.84 17.44 -7.23
CA PRO A 119 6.29 16.15 -7.73
C PRO A 119 6.35 15.13 -6.60
N ARG A 120 5.83 13.92 -6.85
CA ARG A 120 6.01 12.79 -5.93
C ARG A 120 7.50 12.48 -5.75
N THR A 121 7.88 12.04 -4.56
CA THR A 121 9.30 11.84 -4.20
C THR A 121 9.78 10.40 -4.43
N ASP A 122 8.90 9.40 -4.54
CA ASP A 122 9.31 8.04 -4.88
C ASP A 122 9.62 7.92 -6.38
N LYS A 123 10.92 7.95 -6.70
CA LYS A 123 11.43 7.86 -8.07
C LYS A 123 11.26 6.48 -8.69
N ASN A 124 11.10 5.43 -7.90
CA ASN A 124 10.82 4.10 -8.44
C ASN A 124 9.48 4.10 -9.20
N LEU A 125 8.50 4.89 -8.75
CA LEU A 125 7.21 4.99 -9.44
C LEU A 125 7.36 5.67 -10.81
N ASP A 126 8.28 6.64 -10.92
CA ASP A 126 8.60 7.31 -12.18
C ASP A 126 9.36 6.37 -13.13
N GLU A 127 10.34 5.63 -12.60
CA GLU A 127 11.12 4.62 -13.34
C GLU A 127 10.25 3.45 -13.82
N GLU A 128 9.25 3.05 -13.02
CA GLU A 128 8.21 2.08 -13.41
C GLU A 128 7.23 2.62 -14.47
N GLY A 129 7.33 3.90 -14.84
CA GLY A 129 6.43 4.54 -15.79
C GLY A 129 5.00 4.66 -15.25
N ARG A 130 4.80 4.66 -13.92
CA ARG A 130 3.46 4.79 -13.35
C ARG A 130 2.89 6.17 -13.66
N PRO A 131 1.63 6.26 -14.10
CA PRO A 131 0.96 7.54 -14.30
C PRO A 131 1.09 8.47 -13.09
N LEU A 132 1.17 9.76 -13.36
CA LEU A 132 1.25 10.78 -12.32
C LEU A 132 -0.02 10.79 -11.46
N PRO A 133 0.11 11.11 -10.15
CA PRO A 133 -1.02 11.31 -9.27
C PRO A 133 -1.93 12.42 -9.80
N LYS A 134 -3.23 12.33 -9.52
CA LYS A 134 -4.18 13.35 -9.99
C LYS A 134 -5.30 13.60 -8.99
N PRO A 135 -5.78 14.86 -8.88
CA PRO A 135 -7.03 15.14 -8.22
C PRO A 135 -8.20 14.76 -9.12
N VAL A 136 -9.25 14.20 -8.53
CA VAL A 136 -10.51 13.87 -9.22
C VAL A 136 -11.71 14.27 -8.38
N LYS A 137 -12.85 14.52 -9.01
CA LYS A 137 -14.09 14.74 -8.25
C LYS A 137 -14.51 13.45 -7.56
N VAL A 138 -15.18 13.57 -6.41
CA VAL A 138 -15.64 12.42 -5.61
C VAL A 138 -16.39 11.35 -6.43
N PRO A 139 -17.33 11.70 -7.34
CA PRO A 139 -17.98 10.68 -8.19
C PRO A 139 -17.01 9.91 -9.09
N GLN A 140 -15.96 10.57 -9.60
CA GLN A 140 -14.93 9.92 -10.40
C GLN A 140 -14.06 8.99 -9.55
N ALA A 141 -13.74 9.38 -8.31
CA ALA A 141 -13.05 8.51 -7.37
C ALA A 141 -13.86 7.23 -7.06
N TRP A 142 -15.17 7.36 -6.84
CA TRP A 142 -16.06 6.22 -6.67
C TRP A 142 -16.03 5.27 -7.86
N ASN A 143 -16.12 5.80 -9.08
CA ASN A 143 -16.07 4.99 -10.30
C ASN A 143 -14.72 4.27 -10.42
N ALA A 144 -13.62 4.99 -10.23
CA ALA A 144 -12.29 4.41 -10.28
C ALA A 144 -12.07 3.32 -9.22
N LEU A 145 -12.68 3.45 -8.03
CA LEU A 145 -12.60 2.42 -7.00
C LEU A 145 -13.48 1.18 -7.30
N ARG A 146 -14.51 1.32 -8.15
CA ARG A 146 -15.35 0.20 -8.64
C ARG A 146 -14.70 -0.61 -9.76
N GLU A 147 -13.63 -0.11 -10.36
CA GLU A 147 -12.88 -0.82 -11.39
C GLU A 147 -11.86 -1.80 -10.77
N GLY A 148 -11.62 -2.92 -11.45
CA GLY A 148 -10.63 -3.92 -11.02
C GLY A 148 -11.03 -4.69 -9.75
N SER A 149 -10.04 -5.14 -8.98
CA SER A 149 -10.26 -6.07 -7.86
C SER A 149 -11.00 -5.40 -6.69
N GLN A 150 -12.28 -5.74 -6.54
CA GLN A 150 -13.11 -5.21 -5.45
C GLN A 150 -12.64 -5.66 -4.06
N LYS A 151 -12.09 -6.86 -3.93
CA LYS A 151 -11.47 -7.31 -2.67
C LYS A 151 -10.35 -6.36 -2.22
N LYS A 152 -9.53 -5.87 -3.15
CA LYS A 152 -8.41 -4.95 -2.85
C LYS A 152 -8.87 -3.51 -2.60
N LYS A 153 -10.00 -3.09 -3.18
CA LYS A 153 -10.50 -1.71 -3.12
C LYS A 153 -11.65 -1.50 -2.14
N ALA A 154 -12.18 -2.56 -1.53
CA ALA A 154 -13.29 -2.47 -0.56
C ALA A 154 -12.97 -1.54 0.61
N THR A 155 -11.75 -1.61 1.15
CA THR A 155 -11.33 -0.74 2.27
C THR A 155 -11.23 0.72 1.84
N MET A 156 -10.83 0.99 0.59
CA MET A 156 -10.75 2.34 0.02
C MET A 156 -12.14 2.95 -0.20
N HIS A 157 -13.12 2.13 -0.62
CA HIS A 157 -14.53 2.57 -0.69
C HIS A 157 -15.05 3.00 0.67
N ARG A 158 -14.78 2.19 1.71
CA ARG A 158 -15.17 2.53 3.09
C ARG A 158 -14.44 3.78 3.59
N ALA A 159 -13.15 3.91 3.31
CA ALA A 159 -12.37 5.10 3.63
C ALA A 159 -12.94 6.37 2.99
N LEU A 160 -13.26 6.33 1.69
CA LEU A 160 -13.86 7.47 1.00
C LEU A 160 -15.23 7.84 1.59
N SER A 161 -16.07 6.84 1.90
CA SER A 161 -17.36 7.06 2.56
C SER A 161 -17.22 7.69 3.96
N ALA A 162 -16.31 7.15 4.77
CA ALA A 162 -16.07 7.61 6.13
C ALA A 162 -15.52 9.04 6.13
N ALA A 163 -14.58 9.35 5.24
CA ALA A 163 -14.01 10.68 5.12
C ALA A 163 -15.04 11.74 4.71
N LEU A 164 -15.93 11.42 3.76
CA LEU A 164 -17.03 12.32 3.39
C LEU A 164 -17.98 12.58 4.56
N SER A 165 -18.28 11.53 5.35
CA SER A 165 -19.13 11.64 6.53
C SER A 165 -18.48 12.50 7.62
N PHE A 166 -17.18 12.31 7.85
CA PHE A 166 -16.38 13.10 8.78
C PHE A 166 -16.43 14.59 8.44
N TRP A 167 -16.07 14.97 7.21
CA TRP A 167 -16.03 16.39 6.83
C TRP A 167 -17.42 17.03 6.83
N LYS A 168 -18.47 16.27 6.49
CA LYS A 168 -19.85 16.72 6.65
C LYS A 168 -20.18 17.03 8.11
N SER A 169 -19.77 16.19 9.06
CA SER A 169 -20.00 16.45 10.49
C SER A 169 -19.22 17.65 11.01
N VAL A 170 -17.97 17.84 10.56
CA VAL A 170 -17.16 19.01 10.93
C VAL A 170 -17.82 20.30 10.45
N SER A 171 -18.27 20.35 9.19
CA SER A 171 -18.94 21.54 8.64
C SER A 171 -20.28 21.88 9.31
N ILE A 172 -20.97 20.90 9.91
CA ILE A 172 -22.22 21.13 10.64
C ILE A 172 -21.93 21.66 12.06
N GLY A 173 -20.80 21.26 12.67
CA GLY A 173 -20.43 21.66 14.04
C GLY A 173 -19.81 23.06 14.16
N GLU A 174 -19.56 23.75 13.04
CA GLU A 174 -19.04 25.12 12.99
C GLU A 174 -20.16 26.19 12.87
N CYS A 175 -21.44 25.79 13.01
CA CYS A 175 -22.62 26.67 12.94
C CYS A 175 -23.20 27.00 14.33
#